data_AF-A0A949KC63-F1
#
_entry.id   AF-A0A949KC63-F1
#
_cell.length_a   1.000
_cell.length_b   1.000
_cell.length_c   1.000
_cell.angle_alpha   90.00
_cell.angle_beta   90.00
_cell.angle_gamma   90.00
#
_symmetry.space_group_name_H-M   'P 1'
#
loop_
_entity.id
_entity.type
_entity.pdbx_description
1 polymer ?
#
loop_
_entity_poly.entity_id
_entity_poly.type
_entity_poly.pdbx_seq_one_letter_code
_entity_poly.pdbx_strand_id
1 'polypeptide(L)'
;MALELRPNCECCDKDLPPQATEARICTFECTFCADCVETVLLNVCPNCGGGFAPRPIRPATEWRPGLSVAKRPASTIRRKMSYSAEEVAAFSRRLKDIPPEDR
;
A
#
# COMPACT_ATOMS: atom_id res chain seq x y z
N MET A 1 6.57 7.76 -16.18
CA MET A 1 5.97 6.56 -15.57
C MET A 1 5.10 7.00 -14.40
N ALA A 2 3.96 6.35 -14.13
CA ALA A 2 3.06 6.70 -13.02
C ALA A 2 2.85 5.45 -12.14
N LEU A 3 2.54 5.63 -10.86
CA LEU A 3 2.28 4.53 -9.91
C LEU A 3 1.29 3.51 -10.50
N GLU A 4 1.46 2.22 -10.22
CA GLU A 4 0.55 1.19 -10.74
C GLU A 4 -0.85 1.30 -10.11
N LEU A 5 -0.92 1.77 -8.85
CA LEU A 5 -2.12 1.79 -8.02
C LEU A 5 -2.73 0.38 -7.90
N ARG A 6 -2.09 -0.48 -7.10
CA ARG A 6 -2.57 -1.84 -6.85
C ARG A 6 -4.02 -1.83 -6.34
N PRO A 7 -4.88 -2.75 -6.81
CA PRO A 7 -6.32 -2.66 -6.62
C PRO A 7 -6.81 -3.20 -5.29
N ASN A 8 -5.94 -3.81 -4.47
CA ASN A 8 -6.33 -4.52 -3.26
C ASN A 8 -5.30 -4.39 -2.13
N CYS A 9 -5.75 -4.65 -0.90
CA CYS A 9 -4.87 -4.88 0.24
C CYS A 9 -4.19 -6.25 0.09
N GLU A 10 -2.86 -6.25 0.11
CA GLU A 10 -2.08 -7.49 -0.07
C GLU A 10 -2.26 -8.50 1.09
N CYS A 11 -2.74 -8.04 2.25
CA CYS A 11 -2.97 -8.86 3.44
C CYS A 11 -4.38 -9.47 3.49
N CYS A 12 -5.43 -8.64 3.46
CA CYS A 12 -6.82 -9.09 3.66
C CYS A 12 -7.64 -9.14 2.37
N ASP A 13 -7.03 -8.81 1.23
CA ASP A 13 -7.68 -8.77 -0.08
C ASP A 13 -8.87 -7.79 -0.17
N LYS A 14 -8.96 -6.79 0.72
CA LYS A 14 -9.94 -5.69 0.61
C LYS A 14 -9.68 -4.87 -0.66
N ASP A 15 -10.73 -4.49 -1.37
CA ASP A 15 -10.60 -3.62 -2.54
C ASP A 15 -10.15 -2.21 -2.17
N LEU A 16 -9.15 -1.70 -2.89
CA LEU A 16 -8.54 -0.39 -2.72
C LEU A 16 -8.54 0.36 -4.06
N PRO A 17 -9.73 0.78 -4.56
CA PRO A 17 -9.86 1.50 -5.83
C PRO A 17 -9.05 2.79 -5.84
N PRO A 18 -8.79 3.43 -7.00
CA PRO A 18 -7.89 4.59 -7.12
C PRO A 18 -8.19 5.76 -6.18
N GLN A 19 -9.47 5.94 -5.83
CA GLN A 19 -9.98 6.96 -4.92
C GLN A 19 -10.03 6.54 -3.43
N ALA A 20 -9.58 5.33 -3.08
CA ALA A 20 -9.59 4.85 -1.71
C ALA A 20 -8.69 5.69 -0.80
N THR A 21 -9.28 6.31 0.21
CA THR A 21 -8.61 7.14 1.23
C THR A 21 -7.90 6.32 2.30
N GLU A 22 -8.32 5.07 2.47
CA GLU A 22 -7.76 4.11 3.41
C GLU A 22 -6.58 3.31 2.84
N ALA A 23 -6.22 3.50 1.57
CA ALA A 23 -5.05 2.85 0.99
C ALA A 23 -3.76 3.43 1.59
N ARG A 24 -2.85 2.54 1.98
CA ARG A 24 -1.51 2.84 2.45
C ARG A 24 -0.50 2.21 1.50
N ILE A 25 0.59 2.91 1.23
CA ILE A 25 1.62 2.51 0.27
C ILE A 25 3.02 2.71 0.85
N CYS A 26 3.95 1.80 0.54
CA CYS A 26 5.38 1.99 0.80
C CYS A 26 6.13 2.44 -0.47
N THR A 27 7.44 2.71 -0.36
CA THR A 27 8.28 3.15 -1.49
C THR A 27 8.39 2.13 -2.63
N PHE A 28 8.13 0.85 -2.36
CA PHE A 28 8.12 -0.25 -3.35
C PHE A 28 6.71 -0.61 -3.84
N GLU A 29 5.75 0.32 -3.66
CA GLU A 29 4.35 0.16 -4.05
C GLU A 29 3.59 -1.00 -3.38
N CYS A 30 4.10 -1.59 -2.30
CA CYS A 30 3.31 -2.54 -1.51
C CYS A 30 2.10 -1.82 -0.93
N THR A 31 0.90 -2.36 -1.14
CA THR A 31 -0.35 -1.67 -0.85
C THR A 31 -1.19 -2.45 0.16
N PHE A 32 -1.60 -1.77 1.24
CA PHE A 32 -2.41 -2.33 2.33
C PHE A 32 -3.50 -1.34 2.73
N CYS A 33 -4.58 -1.81 3.38
CA CYS A 33 -5.56 -0.91 3.98
C CYS A 33 -5.04 -0.35 5.31
N ALA A 34 -5.59 0.77 5.76
CA ALA A 34 -5.25 1.41 7.03
C ALA A 34 -5.37 0.43 8.21
N ASP A 35 -6.46 -0.35 8.27
CA ASP A 35 -6.69 -1.32 9.34
C ASP A 35 -5.56 -2.37 9.44
N CYS A 36 -5.12 -2.94 8.32
CA CYS A 36 -4.01 -3.90 8.32
C CYS A 36 -2.68 -3.24 8.70
N VAL A 37 -2.44 -2.01 8.25
CA VAL A 37 -1.23 -1.26 8.63
C VAL A 37 -1.20 -0.99 10.14
N GLU A 38 -2.34 -0.66 10.74
CA GLU A 38 -2.43 -0.31 12.16
C GLU A 38 -2.45 -1.53 13.07
N THR A 39 -3.12 -2.61 12.67
CA THR A 39 -3.41 -3.76 13.57
C THR A 39 -2.56 -4.99 13.31
N VAL A 40 -2.20 -5.26 12.05
CA VAL A 40 -1.48 -6.48 11.65
C VAL A 40 0.01 -6.19 11.46
N LEU A 41 0.32 -5.12 10.73
CA LEU A 41 1.67 -4.78 10.30
C LEU A 41 2.37 -3.77 11.22
N LEU A 42 1.63 -3.07 12.09
CA LEU A 42 2.17 -2.12 13.06
C LEU A 42 3.08 -1.06 12.42
N ASN A 43 2.65 -0.53 11.28
CA ASN A 43 3.40 0.40 10.44
C ASN A 43 4.78 -0.14 9.96
N VAL A 44 4.95 -1.46 9.82
CA VAL A 44 6.14 -2.10 9.26
C VAL A 44 5.76 -2.82 7.96
N CYS A 45 6.37 -2.42 6.84
CA CYS A 45 6.16 -3.11 5.58
C CYS A 45 6.75 -4.53 5.65
N PRO A 46 5.95 -5.59 5.38
CA PRO A 46 6.42 -6.98 5.52
C PRO A 46 7.52 -7.35 4.53
N ASN A 47 7.66 -6.59 3.43
CA ASN A 47 8.64 -6.87 2.38
C ASN A 47 9.94 -6.07 2.56
N CYS A 48 9.88 -4.82 3.02
CA CYS A 48 11.08 -3.95 3.10
C CYS A 48 11.40 -3.40 4.50
N GLY A 49 10.55 -3.58 5.50
CA GLY A 49 10.74 -3.03 6.86
C GLY A 49 10.42 -1.54 7.03
N GLY A 50 10.33 -0.77 5.93
CA GLY A 50 9.98 0.64 5.96
C GLY A 50 8.55 0.93 6.45
N GLY A 51 8.23 2.22 6.63
CA GLY A 51 6.89 2.68 7.01
C GLY A 51 5.89 2.77 5.84
N PHE A 52 4.69 3.23 6.16
CA PHE A 52 3.64 3.48 5.19
C PHE A 52 3.19 4.94 5.18
N ALA A 53 2.75 5.41 4.01
CA ALA A 53 2.07 6.69 3.85
C ALA A 53 0.68 6.49 3.20
N PRO A 54 -0.26 7.44 3.34
CA PRO A 54 -1.48 7.46 2.55
C PRO A 54 -1.14 7.42 1.05
N ARG A 55 -1.76 6.49 0.31
CA ARG A 55 -1.52 6.37 -1.13
C ARG A 55 -2.09 7.59 -1.85
N PRO A 56 -1.32 8.31 -2.67
CA PRO A 56 -1.83 9.43 -3.44
C PRO A 56 -2.99 9.01 -4.36
N ILE A 57 -4.06 9.80 -4.37
CA ILE A 57 -5.24 9.55 -5.20
C ILE A 57 -4.97 10.08 -6.61
N ARG A 58 -5.18 9.23 -7.63
CA ARG A 58 -5.14 9.67 -9.03
C ARG A 58 -6.45 10.42 -9.35
N PRO A 59 -6.38 11.64 -9.92
CA PRO A 59 -7.57 12.42 -10.24
C PRO A 59 -8.52 11.69 -11.19
N ALA A 60 -9.82 11.75 -10.90
CA ALA A 60 -10.86 11.31 -11.82
C ALA A 60 -10.99 12.29 -13.01
N THR A 61 -10.97 13.59 -12.71
CA THR A 61 -11.03 14.66 -13.71
C THR A 61 -9.66 14.92 -14.34
N GLU A 62 -9.63 15.05 -15.67
CA GLU A 62 -8.44 15.39 -16.46
C GLU A 62 -8.16 16.89 -16.39
N TRP A 63 -7.68 17.37 -15.24
CA TRP A 63 -7.30 18.78 -15.04
C TRP A 63 -6.15 19.23 -15.95
N ARG A 64 -5.31 18.27 -16.34
CA ARG A 64 -4.27 18.43 -17.36
C ARG A 64 -4.39 17.29 -18.38
N PRO A 65 -4.20 17.55 -19.68
CA PRO A 65 -4.29 16.52 -20.70
C PRO A 65 -3.41 15.29 -20.40
N GLY A 66 -4.01 14.11 -20.52
CA GLY A 66 -3.42 12.80 -20.26
C GLY A 66 -3.30 12.40 -18.79
N LEU A 67 -3.69 13.25 -17.82
CA LEU A 67 -3.46 13.03 -16.39
C LEU A 67 -4.75 12.76 -15.61
N SER A 68 -5.37 11.61 -15.85
CA SER A 68 -6.55 11.14 -15.10
C SER A 68 -6.61 9.60 -15.03
N VAL A 69 -7.48 9.05 -14.17
CA VAL A 69 -7.77 7.61 -14.15
C VAL A 69 -8.28 7.11 -15.50
N ALA A 70 -9.08 7.91 -16.21
CA ALA A 70 -9.63 7.52 -17.51
C ALA A 70 -8.56 7.34 -18.60
N LYS A 71 -7.52 8.17 -18.59
CA LYS A 71 -6.42 8.10 -19.57
C LYS A 71 -5.26 7.20 -19.11
N ARG A 72 -5.06 7.08 -17.80
CA ARG A 72 -4.01 6.28 -17.16
C ARG A 72 -4.67 5.42 -16.07
N PRO A 73 -5.27 4.28 -16.43
CA PRO A 73 -6.01 3.44 -15.50
C PRO A 73 -5.08 2.87 -14.42
N ALA A 74 -5.67 2.52 -13.28
CA ALA A 74 -4.98 1.75 -12.26
C ALA A 74 -4.85 0.29 -12.69
N SER A 75 -3.91 -0.42 -12.05
CA SER A 75 -3.70 -1.83 -12.27
C SER A 75 -4.93 -2.64 -11.84
N THR A 76 -5.25 -3.65 -12.63
CA THR A 76 -6.25 -4.68 -12.32
C THR A 76 -5.62 -5.93 -11.70
N ILE A 77 -4.28 -5.98 -11.61
CA ILE A 77 -3.55 -7.12 -11.10
C ILE A 77 -3.54 -7.07 -9.58
N ARG A 78 -4.27 -8.00 -8.95
CA ARG A 78 -4.26 -8.17 -7.50
C ARG A 78 -2.91 -8.69 -7.03
N ARG A 79 -2.47 -8.23 -5.86
CA ARG A 79 -1.24 -8.69 -5.21
C ARG A 79 -1.57 -9.34 -3.87
N LYS A 80 -0.67 -10.18 -3.39
CA LYS A 80 -0.77 -10.87 -2.09
C LYS A 80 0.58 -10.77 -1.39
N MET A 81 0.58 -10.90 -0.06
CA MET A 81 1.80 -10.96 0.72
C MET A 81 2.73 -12.06 0.21
N SER A 82 4.03 -11.76 0.17
CA SER A 82 5.07 -12.71 -0.24
C SER A 82 5.45 -13.70 0.85
N TYR A 83 5.13 -13.38 2.11
CA TYR A 83 5.50 -14.15 3.31
C TYR A 83 4.26 -14.62 4.06
N SER A 84 4.40 -15.68 4.85
CA SER A 84 3.32 -16.19 5.69
C SER A 84 2.94 -15.20 6.80
N ALA A 85 1.73 -15.33 7.34
CA ALA A 85 1.26 -14.45 8.42
C ALA A 85 2.16 -14.52 9.68
N GLU A 86 2.71 -15.70 9.99
CA GLU A 86 3.60 -15.89 11.12
C GLU A 86 4.94 -15.17 10.94
N GLU A 87 5.55 -15.28 9.76
CA GLU A 87 6.78 -14.57 9.40
C GLU A 87 6.57 -13.05 9.44
N VAL A 88 5.46 -12.58 8.86
CA VAL A 88 5.10 -11.16 8.88
C VAL A 88 4.91 -10.65 10.31
N ALA A 89 4.22 -11.40 11.16
CA ALA A 89 3.99 -11.02 12.56
C ALA A 89 5.29 -11.02 13.38
N ALA A 90 6.19 -11.97 13.14
CA ALA A 90 7.51 -11.99 13.78
C ALA A 90 8.36 -10.79 13.32
N PHE A 91 8.41 -10.52 12.02
CA PHE A 91 9.17 -9.42 11.44
C PHE A 91 8.67 -8.05 11.91
N SER A 92 7.35 -7.85 11.88
CA SER A 92 6.73 -6.58 12.31
C SER A 92 6.96 -6.32 13.80
N ARG A 93 6.81 -7.33 14.66
CA ARG A 93 7.10 -7.20 16.11
C ARG A 93 8.54 -6.81 16.41
N ARG A 94 9.50 -7.23 15.58
CA ARG A 94 10.91 -6.90 15.76
C ARG A 94 11.21 -5.43 15.46
N LEU A 95 10.49 -4.81 14.52
CA LEU A 95 10.82 -3.48 13.99
C LEU A 95 9.84 -2.37 14.40
N LYS A 96 8.66 -2.71 14.92
CA LYS A 96 7.59 -1.75 15.20
C LYS A 96 8.01 -0.57 16.09
N ASP A 97 8.95 -0.80 17.01
CA ASP A 97 9.37 0.18 18.02
C ASP A 97 10.53 1.08 17.52
N ILE A 98 11.07 0.80 16.33
CA ILE A 98 12.05 1.65 15.65
C ILE A 98 11.26 2.61 14.75
N PRO A 99 11.45 3.93 14.81
CA PRO A 99 10.81 4.88 13.89
C PRO A 99 11.18 4.60 12.42
N PRO A 100 10.27 4.75 11.44
CA PRO A 100 10.56 4.47 10.03
C PRO A 100 11.80 5.18 9.45
N GLU A 101 12.14 6.36 9.96
CA GLU A 101 13.32 7.14 9.59
C GLU A 101 14.65 6.54 10.09
N ASP A 102 14.59 5.65 11.07
CA ASP A 102 15.75 5.01 11.72
C ASP A 102 15.82 3.49 11.47
N ARG A 103 14.97 2.94 10.58
CA ARG A 103 14.90 1.51 10.25
C ARG A 103 15.85 1.09 9.13
#